data_AF-A0A1M7D4A8-F1
#
_entry.id   AF-A0A1M7D4A8-F1
#
_cell.length_a   1.000
_cell.length_b   1.000
_cell.length_c   1.000
_cell.angle_alpha   90.00
_cell.angle_beta   90.00
_cell.angle_gamma   90.00
#
_symmetry.space_group_name_H-M   'P 1'
#
loop_
_entity.id
_entity.type
_entity.pdbx_description
1 polymer ?
#
loop_
_entity_poly.entity_id
_entity_poly.type
_entity_poly.pdbx_seq_one_letter_code
_entity_poly.pdbx_strand_id
1 'polypeptide(L)'
;MLIIHFKARKKCLKFIESWEFNWIGKTQDTTMDDLNVEHGSVFELSEAIATPIEKFANALPSMLLIIGLLGTFLGIGLSLNEAAGILNSPALSLQPNADMIGQMKPILAGMTEMLDKMGALFKSSIYGIIFFFLFSAWHSKFGTDGKRLKFCIEKCNALLAKKKMDETEPIIGALNNVSKSLGNDLKEVLINVLNEGMRHINDSLLTINKSLGESMKETISKGFESAKRSLKAVADDTAETADALKELNQTMISSFNSVADSAKEMSEASSSLKKSVENFTPAVQTTLDNIQTKFVNSINASGQIMERAGVDIRNAVEKMSKKTEDGQNSLNSTLSTFRTELGDIMMDISRMTKDIGRQAKTSKDEMAKIREEICDRLVSIASSNIMLKDVIDQIPLNKINEYIDVSLKNAMQSTDSRNKSTQSIALGHEKAGK
;
A
#
# COMPACT_ATOMS: atom_id res chain seq x y z
N MET A 1 -86.85 4.27 -33.49
CA MET A 1 -86.27 4.65 -34.80
C MET A 1 -86.86 5.93 -35.40
N LEU A 2 -88.16 6.24 -35.20
CA LEU A 2 -88.82 7.47 -35.69
C LEU A 2 -88.33 8.80 -35.08
N ILE A 3 -87.91 8.82 -33.81
CA ILE A 3 -87.48 10.05 -33.12
C ILE A 3 -86.11 10.56 -33.62
N ILE A 4 -85.22 9.64 -34.03
CA ILE A 4 -83.89 9.98 -34.55
C ILE A 4 -84.01 10.59 -35.97
N HIS A 5 -84.93 10.06 -36.79
CA HIS A 5 -85.22 10.59 -38.11
C HIS A 5 -85.83 12.01 -38.08
N PHE A 6 -86.68 12.29 -37.10
CA PHE A 6 -87.32 13.62 -36.96
C PHE A 6 -86.32 14.70 -36.49
N LYS A 7 -85.39 14.33 -35.61
CA LYS A 7 -84.34 15.25 -35.10
C LYS A 7 -83.28 15.56 -36.16
N ALA A 8 -82.97 14.61 -37.05
CA ALA A 8 -82.09 14.81 -38.19
C ALA A 8 -82.74 15.71 -39.28
N ARG A 9 -84.04 15.54 -39.57
CA ARG A 9 -84.79 16.40 -40.51
C ARG A 9 -84.84 17.86 -40.04
N LYS A 10 -85.15 18.11 -38.76
CA LYS A 10 -85.18 19.48 -38.20
C LYS A 10 -83.82 20.18 -38.22
N LYS A 11 -82.71 19.44 -38.06
CA LYS A 11 -81.36 20.02 -38.18
C LYS A 11 -81.02 20.35 -39.63
N CYS A 12 -81.30 19.46 -40.59
CA CYS A 12 -81.07 19.74 -42.02
C CYS A 12 -81.86 20.96 -42.53
N LEU A 13 -83.10 21.15 -42.09
CA LEU A 13 -83.92 22.32 -42.48
C LEU A 13 -83.29 23.65 -42.02
N LYS A 14 -82.76 23.71 -40.79
CA LYS A 14 -82.08 24.93 -40.30
C LYS A 14 -80.79 25.26 -41.05
N PHE A 15 -80.06 24.26 -41.54
CA PHE A 15 -78.86 24.49 -42.34
C PHE A 15 -79.20 25.01 -43.74
N ILE A 16 -80.26 24.50 -44.37
CA ILE A 16 -80.71 24.97 -45.70
C ILE A 16 -81.18 26.44 -45.64
N GLU A 17 -81.95 26.82 -44.61
CA GLU A 17 -82.36 28.22 -44.40
C GLU A 17 -81.16 29.15 -44.18
N SER A 18 -80.13 28.67 -43.44
CA SER A 18 -78.91 29.44 -43.20
C SER A 18 -78.04 29.57 -44.46
N TRP A 19 -78.00 28.54 -45.31
CA TRP A 19 -77.29 28.58 -46.59
C TRP A 19 -77.98 29.49 -47.61
N GLU A 20 -79.32 29.50 -47.64
CA GLU A 20 -80.09 30.41 -48.48
C GLU A 20 -79.95 31.86 -48.01
N PHE A 21 -79.95 32.11 -46.70
CA PHE A 21 -79.69 33.44 -46.13
C PHE A 21 -78.28 33.98 -46.44
N ASN A 22 -77.27 33.10 -46.44
CA ASN A 22 -75.90 33.47 -46.81
C ASN A 22 -75.71 33.61 -48.34
N TRP A 23 -76.57 32.98 -49.16
CA TRP A 23 -76.56 33.14 -50.62
C TRP A 23 -77.08 34.52 -51.06
N ILE A 24 -78.09 35.05 -50.35
CA ILE A 24 -78.78 36.33 -50.63
C ILE A 24 -78.10 37.51 -49.89
N GLY A 25 -76.80 37.41 -49.57
CA GLY A 25 -76.04 38.52 -48.98
C GLY A 25 -76.56 39.07 -47.63
N LYS A 26 -77.36 38.31 -46.86
CA LYS A 26 -78.01 38.74 -45.60
C LYS A 26 -78.94 39.97 -45.71
N THR A 27 -79.27 40.46 -46.90
CA THR A 27 -80.21 41.59 -47.10
C THR A 27 -81.21 41.26 -48.20
N GLN A 28 -82.50 41.47 -47.93
CA GLN A 28 -83.58 40.88 -48.73
C GLN A 28 -83.98 41.69 -49.97
N ASP A 29 -83.34 42.84 -50.22
CA ASP A 29 -83.89 43.89 -51.10
C ASP A 29 -82.88 44.49 -52.09
N THR A 30 -81.71 43.88 -52.28
CA THR A 30 -80.70 44.41 -53.23
C THR A 30 -79.92 43.28 -53.88
N THR A 31 -80.20 42.99 -55.15
CA THR A 31 -79.57 41.93 -55.97
C THR A 31 -78.08 42.15 -56.29
N MET A 32 -77.45 43.17 -55.68
CA MET A 32 -76.05 43.54 -55.89
C MET A 32 -75.09 42.71 -55.01
N ASP A 33 -75.53 42.25 -53.84
CA ASP A 33 -74.74 41.43 -52.90
C ASP A 33 -75.05 39.92 -53.00
N ASP A 34 -75.91 39.53 -53.94
CA ASP A 34 -76.26 38.14 -54.18
C ASP A 34 -75.12 37.40 -54.90
N LEU A 35 -74.79 36.20 -54.40
CA LEU A 35 -73.80 35.35 -55.06
C LEU A 35 -74.31 34.91 -56.43
N ASN A 36 -73.67 35.42 -57.50
CA ASN A 36 -74.01 35.08 -58.88
C ASN A 36 -73.00 34.07 -59.48
N VAL A 37 -73.39 33.37 -60.54
CA VAL A 37 -72.56 32.36 -61.24
C VAL A 37 -71.24 32.94 -61.77
N GLU A 38 -71.14 34.26 -61.87
CA GLU A 38 -69.96 35.00 -62.33
C GLU A 38 -68.95 35.31 -61.20
N HIS A 39 -69.26 35.00 -59.94
CA HIS A 39 -68.42 35.30 -58.76
C HIS A 39 -67.35 34.22 -58.44
N GLY A 40 -67.23 33.17 -59.26
CA GLY A 40 -66.17 32.16 -59.10
C GLY A 40 -66.64 30.74 -59.37
N SER A 41 -65.79 29.77 -59.04
CA SER A 41 -66.10 28.34 -59.18
C SER A 41 -67.19 27.91 -58.18
N VAL A 42 -67.94 26.85 -58.52
CA VAL A 42 -68.99 26.30 -57.65
C VAL A 42 -68.44 25.85 -56.28
N PHE A 43 -67.14 25.58 -56.20
CA PHE A 43 -66.43 25.27 -54.96
C PHE A 43 -66.21 26.52 -54.08
N GLU A 44 -65.76 27.63 -54.66
CA GLU A 44 -65.59 28.92 -53.97
C GLU A 44 -66.94 29.48 -53.48
N LEU A 45 -67.98 29.35 -54.31
CA LEU A 45 -69.37 29.65 -53.93
C LEU A 45 -69.81 28.80 -52.74
N SER A 46 -69.53 27.49 -52.77
CA SER A 46 -69.82 26.58 -51.66
C SER A 46 -69.12 27.01 -50.37
N GLU A 47 -67.87 27.45 -50.45
CA GLU A 47 -67.08 27.89 -49.29
C GLU A 47 -67.54 29.25 -48.72
N ALA A 48 -68.04 30.14 -49.57
CA ALA A 48 -68.60 31.43 -49.16
C ALA A 48 -69.88 31.28 -48.32
N ILE A 49 -70.68 30.25 -48.59
CA ILE A 49 -71.96 30.00 -47.91
C ILE A 49 -71.78 29.25 -46.57
N ALA A 50 -70.60 28.65 -46.35
CA ALA A 50 -70.29 27.81 -45.20
C ALA A 50 -70.39 28.61 -43.89
N THR A 51 -71.10 28.04 -42.90
CA THR A 51 -71.31 28.70 -41.61
C THR A 51 -70.03 28.69 -40.76
N PRO A 52 -69.81 29.69 -39.87
CA PRO A 52 -68.58 29.76 -39.06
C PRO A 52 -68.40 28.56 -38.12
N ILE A 53 -69.50 27.93 -37.69
CA ILE A 53 -69.47 26.72 -36.86
C ILE A 53 -68.99 25.50 -37.65
N GLU A 54 -69.30 25.41 -38.94
CA GLU A 54 -68.79 24.36 -39.84
C GLU A 54 -67.29 24.53 -40.09
N LYS A 55 -66.82 25.77 -40.29
CA LYS A 55 -65.38 26.07 -40.44
C LYS A 55 -64.60 25.71 -39.18
N PHE A 56 -65.15 25.98 -38.00
CA PHE A 56 -64.54 25.58 -36.73
C PHE A 56 -64.55 24.05 -36.53
N ALA A 57 -65.64 23.37 -36.88
CA ALA A 57 -65.73 21.90 -36.78
C ALA A 57 -64.74 21.17 -37.70
N ASN A 58 -64.43 21.74 -38.87
CA ASN A 58 -63.41 21.21 -39.79
C ASN A 58 -61.98 21.34 -39.24
N ALA A 59 -61.68 22.38 -38.45
CA ALA A 59 -60.36 22.62 -37.85
C ALA A 59 -60.18 21.94 -36.47
N LEU A 60 -61.29 21.56 -35.82
CA LEU A 60 -61.32 21.01 -34.47
C LEU A 60 -60.51 19.71 -34.29
N PRO A 61 -60.55 18.72 -35.22
CA PRO A 61 -59.74 17.51 -35.09
C PRO A 61 -58.24 17.80 -35.01
N SER A 62 -57.75 18.71 -35.86
CA SER A 62 -56.33 19.08 -35.90
C SER A 62 -55.89 19.82 -34.63
N MET A 63 -56.70 20.74 -34.11
CA MET A 63 -56.42 21.41 -32.84
C MET A 63 -56.44 20.42 -31.66
N LEU A 64 -57.36 19.47 -31.66
CA LEU A 64 -57.51 18.49 -30.59
C LEU A 64 -56.33 17.50 -30.54
N LEU A 65 -55.79 17.11 -31.71
CA LEU A 65 -54.58 16.29 -31.80
C LEU A 65 -53.37 17.02 -31.21
N ILE A 66 -53.22 18.31 -31.52
CA ILE A 66 -52.14 19.15 -30.97
C ILE A 66 -52.26 19.26 -29.44
N ILE A 67 -53.47 19.41 -28.91
CA ILE A 67 -53.71 19.44 -27.45
C ILE A 67 -53.38 18.10 -26.79
N GLY A 68 -53.73 16.97 -27.42
CA GLY A 68 -53.39 15.63 -26.91
C GLY A 68 -51.89 15.35 -26.89
N LEU A 69 -51.16 15.84 -27.90
CA LEU A 69 -49.71 15.74 -28.01
C LEU A 69 -49.00 16.69 -27.03
N LEU A 70 -49.53 17.90 -26.82
CA LEU A 70 -49.04 18.85 -25.82
C LEU A 70 -49.12 18.27 -24.40
N GLY A 71 -50.19 17.53 -24.08
CA GLY A 71 -50.34 16.82 -22.81
C GLY A 71 -49.21 15.81 -22.54
N THR A 72 -48.73 15.11 -23.58
CA THR A 72 -47.60 14.19 -23.47
C THR A 72 -46.30 14.92 -23.17
N PHE A 73 -46.03 16.03 -23.87
CA PHE A 73 -44.82 16.83 -23.64
C PHE A 73 -44.80 17.46 -22.24
N LEU A 74 -45.95 17.96 -21.77
CA LEU A 74 -46.10 18.48 -20.42
C LEU A 74 -45.91 17.40 -19.35
N GLY A 75 -46.42 16.18 -19.60
CA GLY A 75 -46.22 15.02 -18.74
C GLY A 75 -44.76 14.63 -18.58
N ILE A 76 -44.04 14.50 -19.69
CA ILE A 76 -42.61 14.17 -19.68
C ILE A 76 -41.79 15.27 -19.00
N GLY A 77 -42.09 16.54 -19.27
CA GLY A 77 -41.37 17.68 -18.68
C GLY A 77 -41.53 17.80 -17.16
N LEU A 78 -42.74 17.65 -16.64
CA LEU A 78 -43.00 17.70 -15.19
C LEU A 78 -42.36 16.52 -14.45
N SER A 79 -42.41 15.32 -15.04
CA SER A 79 -41.81 14.13 -14.43
C SER A 79 -40.28 14.18 -14.43
N LEU A 80 -39.64 14.76 -15.45
CA LEU A 80 -38.19 14.96 -15.45
C LEU A 80 -37.74 15.92 -14.33
N ASN A 81 -38.54 16.96 -14.08
CA ASN A 81 -38.27 17.93 -13.01
C ASN A 81 -38.44 17.32 -11.61
N GLU A 82 -39.45 16.47 -11.40
CA GLU A 82 -39.60 15.70 -10.15
C GLU A 82 -38.49 14.65 -9.98
N ALA A 83 -38.09 13.96 -11.05
CA ALA A 83 -36.96 13.02 -11.03
C ALA A 83 -35.66 13.70 -10.60
N ALA A 84 -35.39 14.89 -11.16
CA ALA A 84 -34.26 15.71 -10.78
C ALA A 84 -34.34 16.18 -9.32
N GLY A 85 -35.53 16.43 -8.79
CA GLY A 85 -35.76 16.75 -7.37
C GLY A 85 -35.49 15.58 -6.42
N ILE A 86 -35.85 14.36 -6.81
CA ILE A 86 -35.57 13.14 -6.03
C ILE A 86 -34.07 12.81 -6.06
N LEU A 87 -33.39 13.01 -7.19
CA LEU A 87 -31.93 12.84 -7.33
C LEU A 87 -31.12 13.88 -6.54
N ASN A 88 -31.64 15.10 -6.41
CA ASN A 88 -31.04 16.16 -5.60
C ASN A 88 -31.48 16.14 -4.13
N SER A 89 -32.31 15.16 -3.71
CA SER A 89 -32.78 15.09 -2.34
C SER A 89 -31.64 14.67 -1.38
N PRO A 90 -31.52 15.32 -0.20
CA PRO A 90 -30.45 15.07 0.77
C PRO A 90 -30.41 13.64 1.36
N ALA A 91 -31.35 12.77 0.99
CA ALA A 91 -31.26 11.33 1.27
C ALA A 91 -30.05 10.66 0.59
N LEU A 92 -29.46 11.30 -0.44
CA LEU A 92 -28.24 10.83 -1.10
C LEU A 92 -26.95 11.40 -0.47
N SER A 93 -27.04 12.35 0.47
CA SER A 93 -25.89 12.89 1.19
C SER A 93 -25.59 12.09 2.45
N LEU A 94 -24.75 11.06 2.26
CA LEU A 94 -23.73 10.55 3.20
C LEU A 94 -24.04 10.70 4.71
N GLN A 95 -24.71 9.70 5.29
CA GLN A 95 -24.57 9.40 6.72
C GLN A 95 -24.08 7.94 6.88
N PRO A 96 -22.92 7.67 7.52
CA PRO A 96 -22.30 6.34 7.45
C PRO A 96 -22.98 5.22 8.26
N ASN A 97 -24.05 5.49 9.01
CA ASN A 97 -24.48 4.60 10.11
C ASN A 97 -26.01 4.45 10.29
N ALA A 98 -26.80 4.27 9.22
CA ALA A 98 -28.17 3.80 9.38
C ALA A 98 -28.63 2.97 8.17
N ASP A 99 -28.74 1.66 8.36
CA ASP A 99 -29.61 0.73 7.62
C ASP A 99 -29.87 1.06 6.12
N MET A 100 -29.04 0.52 5.22
CA MET A 100 -29.14 0.76 3.77
C MET A 100 -30.52 0.42 3.17
N ILE A 101 -31.28 -0.48 3.80
CA ILE A 101 -32.64 -0.86 3.36
C ILE A 101 -33.66 0.24 3.72
N GLY A 102 -33.46 0.97 4.82
CA GLY A 102 -34.29 2.10 5.23
C GLY A 102 -34.11 3.34 4.35
N GLN A 103 -32.91 3.54 3.78
CA GLN A 103 -32.59 4.68 2.89
C GLN A 103 -33.02 4.46 1.43
N MET A 104 -33.12 3.20 0.97
CA MET A 104 -33.66 2.88 -0.36
C MET A 104 -35.19 3.04 -0.44
N LYS A 105 -35.90 2.87 0.68
CA LYS A 105 -37.37 2.96 0.75
C LYS A 105 -37.93 4.33 0.34
N PRO A 106 -37.39 5.49 0.77
CA PRO A 106 -37.85 6.80 0.31
C PRO A 106 -37.51 7.08 -1.16
N ILE A 107 -36.42 6.52 -1.70
CA ILE A 107 -36.07 6.65 -3.13
C ILE A 107 -37.04 5.84 -3.99
N LEU A 108 -37.30 4.58 -3.62
CA LEU A 108 -38.29 3.73 -4.29
C LEU A 108 -39.72 4.29 -4.17
N ALA A 109 -40.06 4.88 -3.03
CA ALA A 109 -41.34 5.57 -2.84
C ALA A 109 -41.45 6.81 -3.75
N GLY A 110 -40.40 7.63 -3.85
CA GLY A 110 -40.35 8.78 -4.75
C GLY A 110 -40.42 8.38 -6.23
N MET A 111 -39.73 7.31 -6.62
CA MET A 111 -39.82 6.76 -7.98
C MET A 111 -41.21 6.20 -8.29
N THR A 112 -41.88 5.58 -7.31
CA THR A 112 -43.26 5.07 -7.46
C THR A 112 -44.26 6.22 -7.56
N GLU A 113 -44.09 7.28 -6.77
CA GLU A 113 -44.92 8.50 -6.84
C GLU A 113 -44.75 9.24 -8.17
N MET A 114 -43.50 9.33 -8.67
CA MET A 114 -43.20 9.86 -10.00
C MET A 114 -43.83 9.02 -11.10
N LEU A 115 -43.80 7.69 -10.98
CA LEU A 115 -44.42 6.77 -11.95
C LEU A 115 -45.95 6.93 -11.99
N ASP A 116 -46.58 7.14 -10.83
CA ASP A 116 -48.04 7.35 -10.73
C ASP A 116 -48.44 8.71 -11.32
N LYS A 117 -47.65 9.76 -11.07
CA LYS A 117 -47.83 11.09 -11.69
C LYS A 117 -47.60 11.08 -13.20
N MET A 118 -46.61 10.32 -13.71
CA MET A 118 -46.47 10.05 -15.14
C MET A 118 -47.73 9.36 -15.70
N GLY A 119 -48.25 8.37 -14.98
CA GLY A 119 -49.46 7.64 -15.37
C GLY A 119 -50.71 8.53 -15.50
N ALA A 120 -50.90 9.50 -14.59
CA ALA A 120 -52.03 10.43 -14.65
C ALA A 120 -51.98 11.36 -15.88
N LEU A 121 -50.79 11.84 -16.27
CA LEU A 121 -50.59 12.71 -17.43
C LEU A 121 -50.57 11.91 -18.76
N PHE A 122 -50.18 10.64 -18.72
CA PHE A 122 -50.32 9.74 -19.86
C PHE A 122 -51.79 9.39 -20.12
N LYS A 123 -52.59 9.22 -19.06
CA LYS A 123 -54.05 9.01 -19.16
C LYS A 123 -54.75 10.20 -19.82
N SER A 124 -54.40 11.45 -19.49
CA SER A 124 -55.01 12.62 -20.12
C SER A 124 -54.70 12.73 -21.62
N SER A 125 -53.49 12.33 -22.05
CA SER A 125 -53.12 12.26 -23.47
C SER A 125 -53.87 11.15 -24.22
N ILE A 126 -54.02 9.97 -23.61
CA ILE A 126 -54.82 8.87 -24.16
C ILE A 126 -56.28 9.31 -24.36
N TYR A 127 -56.87 10.02 -23.40
CA TYR A 127 -58.22 10.56 -23.56
C TYR A 127 -58.31 11.60 -24.69
N GLY A 128 -57.30 12.44 -24.88
CA GLY A 128 -57.23 13.39 -26.00
C GLY A 128 -57.20 12.71 -27.37
N ILE A 129 -56.40 11.64 -27.50
CA ILE A 129 -56.29 10.85 -28.73
C ILE A 129 -57.57 10.01 -28.98
N ILE A 130 -58.15 9.43 -27.94
CA ILE A 130 -59.43 8.70 -28.04
C ILE A 130 -60.57 9.65 -28.45
N PHE A 131 -60.62 10.85 -27.87
CA PHE A 131 -61.60 11.87 -28.23
C PHE A 131 -61.39 12.36 -29.68
N PHE A 132 -60.15 12.44 -30.14
CA PHE A 132 -59.82 12.73 -31.54
C PHE A 132 -60.38 11.67 -32.49
N PHE A 133 -60.17 10.38 -32.20
CA PHE A 133 -60.70 9.31 -33.04
C PHE A 133 -62.23 9.27 -33.04
N LEU A 134 -62.86 9.45 -31.88
CA LEU A 134 -64.31 9.52 -31.76
C LEU A 134 -64.90 10.71 -32.52
N PHE A 135 -64.31 11.89 -32.37
CA PHE A 135 -64.76 13.10 -33.06
C PHE A 135 -64.50 13.03 -34.56
N SER A 136 -63.35 12.51 -35.00
CA SER A 136 -63.04 12.32 -36.42
C SER A 136 -63.96 11.30 -37.08
N ALA A 137 -64.25 10.19 -36.42
CA ALA A 137 -65.20 9.18 -36.91
C ALA A 137 -66.64 9.72 -36.94
N TRP A 138 -67.03 10.54 -35.96
CA TRP A 138 -68.31 11.21 -35.94
C TRP A 138 -68.42 12.24 -37.08
N HIS A 139 -67.39 13.08 -37.26
CA HIS A 139 -67.35 14.11 -38.31
C HIS A 139 -67.38 13.50 -39.72
N SER A 140 -66.62 12.42 -39.94
CA SER A 140 -66.62 11.68 -41.21
C SER A 140 -68.02 11.15 -41.57
N LYS A 141 -68.83 10.73 -40.58
CA LYS A 141 -70.21 10.28 -40.82
C LYS A 141 -71.23 11.41 -41.00
N PHE A 142 -70.91 12.64 -40.57
CA PHE A 142 -71.79 13.81 -40.64
C PHE A 142 -71.33 14.87 -41.66
N GLY A 143 -70.47 14.52 -42.62
CA GLY A 143 -69.95 15.44 -43.64
C GLY A 143 -71.05 16.19 -44.40
N THR A 144 -71.14 17.50 -44.17
CA THR A 144 -72.11 18.41 -44.78
C THR A 144 -71.64 19.01 -46.11
N ASP A 145 -70.35 18.88 -46.45
CA ASP A 145 -69.76 19.49 -47.65
C ASP A 145 -70.42 19.00 -48.95
N GLY A 146 -70.74 17.71 -49.06
CA GLY A 146 -71.43 17.16 -50.23
C GLY A 146 -72.87 17.67 -50.40
N LYS A 147 -73.54 18.05 -49.31
CA LYS A 147 -74.91 18.59 -49.35
C LYS A 147 -74.91 20.07 -49.74
N ARG A 148 -73.90 20.83 -49.28
CA ARG A 148 -73.69 22.24 -49.65
C ARG A 148 -73.33 22.39 -51.13
N LEU A 149 -72.46 21.53 -51.65
CA LEU A 149 -72.07 21.55 -53.06
C LEU A 149 -73.27 21.23 -53.99
N LYS A 150 -74.08 20.23 -53.64
CA LYS A 150 -75.28 19.88 -54.41
C LYS A 150 -76.29 21.04 -54.48
N PHE A 151 -76.49 21.77 -53.38
CA PHE A 151 -77.34 22.96 -53.34
C PHE A 151 -76.84 24.08 -54.27
N CYS A 152 -75.53 24.34 -54.29
CA CYS A 152 -74.93 25.36 -55.17
C CYS A 152 -75.08 24.99 -56.65
N ILE A 153 -74.87 23.71 -57.00
CA ILE A 153 -75.01 23.22 -58.39
C ILE A 153 -76.46 23.40 -58.89
N GLU A 154 -77.45 23.05 -58.05
CA GLU A 154 -78.87 23.17 -58.43
C GLU A 154 -79.29 24.63 -58.65
N LYS A 155 -78.83 25.58 -57.81
CA LYS A 155 -79.13 27.02 -57.96
C LYS A 155 -78.41 27.65 -59.17
N CYS A 156 -77.13 27.33 -59.42
CA CYS A 156 -76.41 27.85 -60.59
C CYS A 156 -77.01 27.40 -61.92
N ASN A 157 -77.43 26.13 -62.03
CA ASN A 157 -78.06 25.61 -63.25
C ASN A 157 -79.42 26.26 -63.56
N ALA A 158 -80.20 26.63 -62.53
CA ALA A 158 -81.48 27.31 -62.70
C ALA A 158 -81.33 28.74 -63.24
N LEU A 159 -80.28 29.47 -62.81
CA LEU A 159 -79.99 30.82 -63.28
C LEU A 159 -79.51 30.84 -64.74
N LEU A 160 -78.68 29.86 -65.13
CA LEU A 160 -78.20 29.71 -66.50
C LEU A 160 -79.31 29.33 -67.49
N ALA A 161 -80.31 28.55 -67.06
CA ALA A 161 -81.44 28.19 -67.91
C ALA A 161 -82.33 29.41 -68.24
N LYS A 162 -82.47 30.35 -67.31
CA LYS A 162 -83.29 31.57 -67.49
C LYS A 162 -82.65 32.57 -68.47
N LYS A 163 -81.31 32.69 -68.45
CA LYS A 163 -80.55 33.60 -69.35
C LYS A 163 -80.60 33.16 -70.82
N LYS A 164 -80.83 31.87 -71.11
CA LYS A 164 -80.88 31.33 -72.48
C LYS A 164 -82.22 31.54 -73.22
N MET A 165 -83.32 31.88 -72.54
CA MET A 165 -84.63 32.02 -73.19
C MET A 165 -84.90 33.42 -73.77
N ASP A 166 -84.16 34.46 -73.37
CA ASP A 166 -84.48 35.85 -73.76
C ASP A 166 -83.74 36.38 -75.00
N GLU A 167 -82.72 35.69 -75.53
CA GLU A 167 -81.76 36.29 -76.51
C GLU A 167 -81.68 35.59 -77.89
N THR A 168 -82.69 34.80 -78.29
CA THR A 168 -82.52 33.86 -79.43
C THR A 168 -83.69 33.81 -80.42
N GLU A 169 -83.94 34.85 -81.22
CA GLU A 169 -84.88 34.73 -82.37
C GLU A 169 -84.29 35.09 -83.75
N PRO A 170 -83.62 36.22 -84.01
CA PRO A 170 -83.11 36.51 -85.36
C PRO A 170 -81.72 35.92 -85.69
N ILE A 171 -80.94 35.49 -84.69
CA ILE A 171 -79.59 34.90 -84.89
C ILE A 171 -79.67 33.43 -85.34
N ILE A 172 -80.78 32.73 -85.07
CA ILE A 172 -80.94 31.29 -85.33
C ILE A 172 -80.89 30.96 -86.83
N GLY A 173 -81.41 31.81 -87.71
CA GLY A 173 -81.46 31.55 -89.16
C GLY A 173 -80.08 31.58 -89.84
N ALA A 174 -79.25 32.57 -89.50
CA ALA A 174 -77.88 32.67 -90.01
C ALA A 174 -76.95 31.65 -89.32
N LEU A 175 -77.16 31.42 -88.02
CA LEU A 175 -76.40 30.43 -87.27
C LEU A 175 -76.72 29.01 -87.73
N ASN A 176 -77.92 28.67 -88.24
CA ASN A 176 -78.23 27.29 -88.62
C ASN A 176 -77.42 26.79 -89.84
N ASN A 177 -77.16 27.67 -90.82
CA ASN A 177 -76.36 27.31 -92.00
C ASN A 177 -74.86 27.25 -91.70
N VAL A 178 -74.35 28.19 -90.88
CA VAL A 178 -72.98 28.13 -90.38
C VAL A 178 -72.80 26.96 -89.41
N SER A 179 -73.76 26.69 -88.52
CA SER A 179 -73.79 25.57 -87.58
C SER A 179 -73.87 24.21 -88.28
N LYS A 180 -74.50 24.12 -89.45
CA LYS A 180 -74.51 22.86 -90.23
C LYS A 180 -73.16 22.53 -90.86
N SER A 181 -72.51 23.53 -91.47
CA SER A 181 -71.19 23.37 -92.10
C SER A 181 -70.10 23.27 -91.05
N LEU A 182 -70.03 24.25 -90.14
CA LEU A 182 -69.09 24.27 -89.03
C LEU A 182 -69.34 23.08 -88.09
N GLY A 183 -70.59 22.70 -87.83
CA GLY A 183 -70.91 21.58 -86.94
C GLY A 183 -70.59 20.21 -87.52
N ASN A 184 -70.57 20.01 -88.83
CA ASN A 184 -70.10 18.75 -89.41
C ASN A 184 -68.56 18.65 -89.35
N ASP A 185 -67.85 19.72 -89.73
CA ASP A 185 -66.38 19.75 -89.69
C ASP A 185 -65.84 19.78 -88.24
N LEU A 186 -66.45 20.57 -87.34
CA LEU A 186 -66.11 20.53 -85.91
C LEU A 186 -66.45 19.17 -85.31
N LYS A 187 -67.59 18.55 -85.65
CA LYS A 187 -67.95 17.25 -85.07
C LYS A 187 -66.94 16.19 -85.49
N GLU A 188 -66.49 16.17 -86.74
CA GLU A 188 -65.51 15.19 -87.20
C GLU A 188 -64.13 15.44 -86.56
N VAL A 189 -63.66 16.69 -86.51
CA VAL A 189 -62.39 17.05 -85.85
C VAL A 189 -62.46 16.81 -84.34
N LEU A 190 -63.54 17.22 -83.66
CA LEU A 190 -63.69 17.07 -82.21
C LEU A 190 -63.85 15.60 -81.80
N ILE A 191 -64.55 14.79 -82.59
CA ILE A 191 -64.63 13.33 -82.36
C ILE A 191 -63.26 12.70 -82.58
N ASN A 192 -62.52 13.07 -83.62
CA ASN A 192 -61.20 12.51 -83.89
C ASN A 192 -60.17 12.94 -82.82
N VAL A 193 -60.15 14.21 -82.41
CA VAL A 193 -59.28 14.71 -81.33
C VAL A 193 -59.66 14.12 -79.98
N LEU A 194 -60.96 13.99 -79.67
CA LEU A 194 -61.42 13.38 -78.43
C LEU A 194 -61.14 11.88 -78.39
N ASN A 195 -61.33 11.17 -79.50
CA ASN A 195 -61.02 9.75 -79.60
C ASN A 195 -59.51 9.50 -79.49
N GLU A 196 -58.68 10.28 -80.19
CA GLU A 196 -57.22 10.12 -80.10
C GLU A 196 -56.69 10.57 -78.74
N GLY A 197 -57.27 11.63 -78.16
CA GLY A 197 -56.98 12.06 -76.79
C GLY A 197 -57.35 11.00 -75.76
N MET A 198 -58.54 10.40 -75.85
CA MET A 198 -58.96 9.30 -74.97
C MET A 198 -58.12 8.04 -75.18
N ARG A 199 -57.72 7.74 -76.43
CA ARG A 199 -56.83 6.61 -76.73
C ARG A 199 -55.45 6.82 -76.12
N HIS A 200 -54.88 8.02 -76.27
CA HIS A 200 -53.60 8.39 -75.65
C HIS A 200 -53.66 8.38 -74.12
N ILE A 201 -54.76 8.87 -73.52
CA ILE A 201 -54.98 8.81 -72.07
C ILE A 201 -55.08 7.35 -71.61
N ASN A 202 -55.82 6.51 -72.34
CA ASN A 202 -55.97 5.10 -72.01
C ASN A 202 -54.64 4.33 -72.10
N ASP A 203 -53.86 4.55 -73.17
CA ASP A 203 -52.53 3.95 -73.33
C ASP A 203 -51.55 4.45 -72.27
N SER A 204 -51.61 5.73 -71.91
CA SER A 204 -50.83 6.30 -70.80
C SER A 204 -51.21 5.68 -69.46
N LEU A 205 -52.51 5.51 -69.17
CA LEU A 205 -52.98 4.85 -67.95
C LEU A 205 -52.57 3.38 -67.88
N LEU A 206 -52.62 2.65 -68.99
CA LEU A 206 -52.13 1.27 -69.07
C LEU A 206 -50.63 1.19 -68.79
N THR A 207 -49.86 2.13 -69.36
CA THR A 207 -48.40 2.21 -69.15
C THR A 207 -48.09 2.52 -67.69
N ILE A 208 -48.79 3.49 -67.08
CA ILE A 208 -48.64 3.86 -65.67
C ILE A 208 -48.98 2.69 -64.76
N ASN A 209 -50.09 1.99 -65.00
CA ASN A 209 -50.48 0.83 -64.19
C ASN A 209 -49.43 -0.29 -64.28
N LYS A 210 -48.89 -0.54 -65.47
CA LYS A 210 -47.82 -1.52 -65.66
C LYS A 210 -46.56 -1.12 -64.92
N SER A 211 -46.09 0.13 -65.08
CA SER A 211 -44.90 0.62 -64.39
C SER A 211 -45.07 0.65 -62.87
N LEU A 212 -46.27 0.98 -62.39
CA LEU A 212 -46.59 0.96 -60.96
C LEU A 212 -46.57 -0.47 -60.42
N GLY A 213 -47.15 -1.43 -61.16
CA GLY A 213 -47.12 -2.85 -60.79
C GLY A 213 -45.70 -3.43 -60.74
N GLU A 214 -44.87 -3.10 -61.73
CA GLU A 214 -43.45 -3.51 -61.77
C GLU A 214 -42.65 -2.85 -60.63
N SER A 215 -42.80 -1.54 -60.42
CA SER A 215 -42.15 -0.79 -59.33
C SER A 215 -42.55 -1.30 -57.95
N MET A 216 -43.84 -1.59 -57.75
CA MET A 216 -44.35 -2.13 -56.50
C MET A 216 -43.83 -3.54 -56.25
N LYS A 217 -43.79 -4.40 -57.29
CA LYS A 217 -43.20 -5.74 -57.21
C LYS A 217 -41.71 -5.67 -56.83
N GLU A 218 -40.95 -4.79 -57.47
CA GLU A 218 -39.52 -4.67 -57.22
C GLU A 218 -39.21 -4.09 -55.84
N THR A 219 -39.93 -3.03 -55.44
CA THR A 219 -39.75 -2.39 -54.13
C THR A 219 -40.14 -3.33 -52.99
N ILE A 220 -41.27 -4.03 -53.11
CA ILE A 220 -41.72 -5.00 -52.10
C ILE A 220 -40.78 -6.20 -52.04
N SER A 221 -40.40 -6.79 -53.17
CA SER A 221 -39.51 -7.96 -53.16
C SER A 221 -38.12 -7.62 -52.61
N LYS A 222 -37.50 -6.52 -53.06
CA LYS A 222 -36.18 -6.10 -52.56
C LYS A 222 -36.24 -5.65 -51.11
N GLY A 223 -37.28 -4.88 -50.73
CA GLY A 223 -37.49 -4.44 -49.36
C GLY A 223 -37.69 -5.60 -48.40
N PHE A 224 -38.51 -6.59 -48.77
CA PHE A 224 -38.78 -7.76 -47.94
C PHE A 224 -37.55 -8.68 -47.82
N GLU A 225 -36.81 -8.90 -48.91
CA GLU A 225 -35.56 -9.67 -48.85
C GLU A 225 -34.47 -8.95 -48.05
N SER A 226 -34.39 -7.61 -48.13
CA SER A 226 -33.49 -6.84 -47.27
C SER A 226 -33.89 -6.95 -45.80
N ALA A 227 -35.17 -6.76 -45.47
CA ALA A 227 -35.67 -6.89 -44.11
C ALA A 227 -35.45 -8.30 -43.54
N LYS A 228 -35.65 -9.34 -44.35
CA LYS A 228 -35.38 -10.74 -44.00
C LYS A 228 -33.91 -10.98 -43.69
N ARG A 229 -32.99 -10.43 -44.51
CA ARG A 229 -31.54 -10.53 -44.24
C ARG A 229 -31.16 -9.82 -42.95
N SER A 230 -31.68 -8.61 -42.73
CA SER A 230 -31.42 -7.87 -41.49
C SER A 230 -31.96 -8.59 -40.26
N LEU A 231 -33.18 -9.14 -40.32
CA LEU A 231 -33.74 -9.94 -39.22
C LEU A 231 -32.93 -11.21 -38.95
N LYS A 232 -32.42 -11.87 -40.00
CA LYS A 232 -31.54 -13.02 -39.83
C LYS A 232 -30.22 -12.64 -39.16
N ALA A 233 -29.58 -11.55 -39.58
CA ALA A 233 -28.36 -11.06 -38.95
C ALA A 233 -28.58 -10.74 -37.46
N VAL A 234 -29.68 -10.06 -37.13
CA VAL A 234 -30.05 -9.80 -35.72
C VAL A 234 -30.26 -11.09 -34.93
N ALA A 235 -30.89 -12.10 -35.53
CA ALA A 235 -31.08 -13.39 -34.87
C ALA A 235 -29.74 -14.12 -34.63
N ASP A 236 -28.83 -14.09 -35.61
CA ASP A 236 -27.51 -14.69 -35.51
C ASP A 236 -26.66 -13.97 -34.43
N ASP A 237 -26.62 -12.64 -34.42
CA ASP A 237 -25.93 -11.83 -33.40
C ASP A 237 -26.50 -12.07 -31.99
N THR A 238 -27.83 -12.23 -31.89
CA THR A 238 -28.49 -12.52 -30.62
C THR A 238 -28.10 -13.91 -30.10
N ALA A 239 -27.96 -14.91 -30.98
CA ALA A 239 -27.51 -16.24 -30.61
C ALA A 239 -26.06 -16.22 -30.12
N GLU A 240 -25.18 -15.50 -30.81
CA GLU A 240 -23.78 -15.32 -30.39
C GLU A 240 -23.68 -14.62 -29.03
N THR A 241 -24.49 -13.60 -28.80
CA THR A 241 -24.58 -12.91 -27.50
C THR A 241 -25.05 -13.85 -26.38
N ALA A 242 -26.01 -14.72 -26.66
CA ALA A 242 -26.50 -15.71 -25.71
C ALA A 242 -25.42 -16.74 -25.33
N ASP A 243 -24.63 -17.19 -26.30
CA ASP A 243 -23.50 -18.09 -26.06
C ASP A 243 -22.39 -17.41 -25.24
N ALA A 244 -22.05 -16.15 -25.56
CA ALA A 244 -21.09 -15.37 -24.79
C ALA A 244 -21.55 -15.15 -23.33
N LEU A 245 -22.85 -14.91 -23.10
CA LEU A 245 -23.40 -14.81 -21.75
C LEU A 245 -23.31 -16.13 -20.98
N LYS A 246 -23.48 -17.26 -21.67
CA LYS A 246 -23.34 -18.59 -21.06
C LYS A 246 -21.89 -18.87 -20.66
N GLU A 247 -20.92 -18.51 -21.50
CA GLU A 247 -19.49 -18.63 -21.19
C GLU A 247 -19.07 -17.71 -20.05
N LEU A 248 -19.58 -16.47 -20.03
CA LEU A 248 -19.36 -15.52 -18.93
C LEU A 248 -19.89 -16.09 -17.61
N ASN A 249 -21.07 -16.71 -17.61
CA ASN A 249 -21.63 -17.33 -16.42
C ASN A 249 -20.77 -18.51 -15.92
N GLN A 250 -20.28 -19.36 -16.83
CA GLN A 250 -19.36 -20.45 -16.47
C GLN A 250 -18.05 -19.92 -15.87
N THR A 251 -17.48 -18.87 -16.47
CA THR A 251 -16.27 -18.20 -15.97
C THR A 251 -16.49 -17.58 -14.59
N MET A 252 -17.65 -16.98 -14.37
CA MET A 252 -18.03 -16.41 -13.08
C MET A 252 -18.18 -17.49 -12.01
N ILE A 253 -18.82 -18.63 -12.31
CA ILE A 253 -18.91 -19.78 -11.40
C ILE A 253 -17.51 -20.30 -11.02
N SER A 254 -16.62 -20.47 -12.01
CA SER A 254 -15.24 -20.88 -11.76
C SER A 254 -14.50 -19.90 -10.86
N SER A 255 -14.65 -18.60 -11.12
CA SER A 255 -14.01 -17.55 -10.34
C SER A 255 -14.50 -17.54 -8.89
N PHE A 256 -15.81 -17.73 -8.67
CA PHE A 256 -16.37 -17.83 -7.31
C PHE A 256 -15.84 -19.05 -6.56
N ASN A 257 -15.69 -20.20 -7.23
CA ASN A 257 -15.10 -21.38 -6.61
C ASN A 257 -13.64 -21.13 -6.19
N SER A 258 -12.82 -20.52 -7.06
CA SER A 258 -11.44 -20.17 -6.72
C SER A 258 -11.33 -19.18 -5.56
N VAL A 259 -12.24 -18.21 -5.48
CA VAL A 259 -12.32 -17.27 -4.34
C VAL A 259 -12.72 -18.00 -3.07
N ALA A 260 -13.68 -18.94 -3.14
CA ALA A 260 -14.09 -19.75 -1.98
C ALA A 260 -12.94 -20.63 -1.46
N ASP A 261 -12.19 -21.27 -2.36
CA ASP A 261 -11.01 -22.06 -2.02
C ASP A 261 -9.92 -21.19 -1.37
N SER A 262 -9.64 -20.01 -1.95
CA SER A 262 -8.68 -19.04 -1.38
C SER A 262 -9.10 -18.57 0.02
N ALA A 263 -10.40 -18.32 0.23
CA ALA A 263 -10.92 -17.94 1.54
C ALA A 263 -10.77 -19.08 2.56
N LYS A 264 -10.93 -20.33 2.14
CA LYS A 264 -10.70 -21.51 2.98
C LYS A 264 -9.23 -21.64 3.36
N GLU A 265 -8.31 -21.57 2.41
CA GLU A 265 -6.86 -21.61 2.67
C GLU A 265 -6.43 -20.48 3.61
N MET A 266 -6.96 -19.27 3.41
CA MET A 266 -6.68 -18.14 4.29
C MET A 266 -7.21 -18.37 5.72
N SER A 267 -8.37 -19.01 5.88
CA SER A 267 -8.90 -19.40 7.18
C SER A 267 -8.00 -20.43 7.89
N GLU A 268 -7.53 -21.44 7.15
CA GLU A 268 -6.60 -22.46 7.66
C GLU A 268 -5.24 -21.86 8.05
N ALA A 269 -4.71 -20.95 7.23
CA ALA A 269 -3.49 -20.21 7.51
C ALA A 269 -3.63 -19.33 8.76
N SER A 270 -4.75 -18.60 8.88
CA SER A 270 -5.05 -17.79 10.05
C SER A 270 -5.19 -18.62 11.32
N SER A 271 -5.80 -19.81 11.24
CA SER A 271 -5.92 -20.76 12.35
C SER A 271 -4.53 -21.28 12.79
N SER A 272 -3.68 -21.60 11.82
CA SER A 272 -2.31 -22.05 12.07
C SER A 272 -1.46 -20.95 12.70
N LEU A 273 -1.56 -19.71 12.20
CA LEU A 273 -0.92 -18.54 12.79
C LEU A 273 -1.40 -18.32 14.23
N LYS A 274 -2.70 -18.39 14.48
CA LYS A 274 -3.27 -18.29 15.82
C LYS A 274 -2.65 -19.32 16.78
N LYS A 275 -2.59 -20.60 16.39
CA LYS A 275 -1.92 -21.65 17.18
C LYS A 275 -0.44 -21.34 17.42
N SER A 276 0.25 -20.81 16.41
CA SER A 276 1.66 -20.44 16.54
C SER A 276 1.86 -19.32 17.57
N VAL A 277 0.98 -18.32 17.58
CA VAL A 277 0.99 -17.22 18.57
C VAL A 277 0.63 -17.74 19.97
N GLU A 278 -0.36 -18.62 20.07
CA GLU A 278 -0.76 -19.28 21.33
C GLU A 278 0.37 -20.11 21.93
N ASN A 279 1.19 -20.77 21.11
CA ASN A 279 2.34 -21.56 21.56
C ASN A 279 3.59 -20.71 21.85
N PHE A 280 3.78 -19.60 21.12
CA PHE A 280 4.95 -18.73 21.27
C PHE A 280 4.96 -18.00 22.62
N THR A 281 3.81 -17.45 23.03
CA THR A 281 3.66 -16.70 24.28
C THR A 281 4.14 -17.47 25.52
N PRO A 282 3.65 -18.70 25.80
CA PRO A 282 4.11 -19.48 26.96
C PRO A 282 5.56 -19.96 26.82
N ALA A 283 6.05 -20.21 25.60
CA ALA A 283 7.44 -20.59 25.37
C ALA A 283 8.42 -19.45 25.72
N VAL A 284 8.08 -18.22 25.33
CA VAL A 284 8.84 -17.02 25.71
C VAL A 284 8.78 -16.80 27.22
N GLN A 285 7.59 -16.91 27.83
CA GLN A 285 7.42 -16.78 29.28
C GLN A 285 8.30 -17.78 30.05
N THR A 286 8.27 -19.05 29.64
CA THR A 286 9.08 -20.12 30.24
C THR A 286 10.57 -19.87 30.08
N THR A 287 10.99 -19.33 28.93
CA THR A 287 12.39 -18.97 28.70
C THR A 287 12.83 -17.83 29.62
N LEU A 288 11.98 -16.81 29.79
CA LEU A 288 12.24 -15.70 30.71
C LEU A 288 12.32 -16.16 32.17
N ASP A 289 11.39 -17.02 32.62
CA ASP A 289 11.40 -17.59 33.97
C ASP A 289 12.66 -18.43 34.23
N ASN A 290 13.08 -19.21 33.24
CA ASN A 290 14.32 -19.98 33.29
C ASN A 290 15.56 -19.09 33.37
N ILE A 291 15.62 -18.01 32.58
CA ILE A 291 16.71 -17.03 32.63
C ILE A 291 16.74 -16.36 34.00
N GLN A 292 15.60 -15.89 34.50
CA GLN A 292 15.50 -15.25 35.81
C GLN A 292 15.99 -16.19 36.92
N THR A 293 15.50 -17.42 36.94
CA THR A 293 15.87 -18.43 37.93
C THR A 293 17.36 -18.76 37.87
N LYS A 294 17.90 -19.05 36.68
CA LYS A 294 19.33 -19.38 36.51
C LYS A 294 20.23 -18.20 36.87
N PHE A 295 19.85 -16.99 36.50
CA PHE A 295 20.61 -15.79 36.80
C PHE A 295 20.65 -15.52 38.31
N VAL A 296 19.51 -15.57 39.00
CA VAL A 296 19.44 -15.41 40.47
C VAL A 296 20.26 -16.49 41.19
N ASN A 297 20.13 -17.75 40.77
CA ASN A 297 20.91 -18.85 41.35
C ASN A 297 22.42 -18.65 41.12
N SER A 298 22.83 -18.18 39.95
CA SER A 298 24.24 -17.88 39.65
C SER A 298 24.78 -16.71 40.48
N ILE A 299 24.00 -15.65 40.68
CA ILE A 299 24.36 -14.51 41.55
C ILE A 299 24.55 -14.99 42.99
N ASN A 300 23.64 -15.80 43.52
CA ASN A 300 23.74 -16.34 44.88
C ASN A 300 24.98 -17.25 45.05
N ALA A 301 25.23 -18.15 44.10
CA ALA A 301 26.42 -19.00 44.12
C ALA A 301 27.71 -18.17 44.05
N SER A 302 27.75 -17.14 43.20
CA SER A 302 28.89 -16.22 43.11
C SER A 302 29.08 -15.43 44.41
N GLY A 303 28.00 -15.01 45.08
CA GLY A 303 28.04 -14.34 46.37
C GLY A 303 28.69 -15.21 47.45
N GLN A 304 28.30 -16.48 47.54
CA GLN A 304 28.91 -17.45 48.48
C GLN A 304 30.39 -17.71 48.18
N ILE A 305 30.77 -17.78 46.90
CA ILE A 305 32.18 -17.93 46.50
C ILE A 305 32.97 -16.69 46.90
N MET A 306 32.45 -15.48 46.67
CA MET A 306 33.09 -14.23 47.09
C MET A 306 33.21 -14.11 48.61
N GLU A 307 32.19 -14.53 49.35
CA GLU A 307 32.23 -14.55 50.82
C GLU A 307 33.33 -15.50 51.32
N ARG A 308 33.41 -16.72 50.78
CA ARG A 308 34.46 -17.69 51.11
C ARG A 308 35.84 -17.15 50.74
N ALA A 309 35.99 -16.58 49.55
CA ALA A 309 37.25 -15.96 49.13
C ALA A 309 37.64 -14.80 50.07
N GLY A 310 36.68 -13.99 50.52
CA GLY A 310 36.92 -12.93 51.50
C GLY A 310 37.41 -13.46 52.85
N VAL A 311 36.86 -14.58 53.32
CA VAL A 311 37.32 -15.26 54.55
C VAL A 311 38.73 -15.83 54.35
N ASP A 312 39.01 -16.50 53.23
CA ASP A 312 40.31 -17.09 52.93
C ASP A 312 41.40 -16.01 52.81
N ILE A 313 41.10 -14.89 52.15
CA ILE A 313 41.99 -13.72 52.06
C ILE A 313 42.26 -13.16 53.45
N ARG A 314 41.24 -12.98 54.29
CA ARG A 314 41.41 -12.48 55.66
C ARG A 314 42.32 -13.40 56.48
N ASN A 315 42.09 -14.71 56.41
CA ASN A 315 42.90 -15.72 57.09
C ASN A 315 44.36 -15.73 56.59
N ALA A 316 44.56 -15.56 55.28
CA ALA A 316 45.90 -15.49 54.69
C ALA A 316 46.66 -14.23 55.15
N VAL A 317 45.98 -13.08 55.17
CA VAL A 317 46.55 -11.81 55.68
C VAL A 317 46.92 -11.93 57.16
N GLU A 318 46.07 -12.55 57.98
CA GLU A 318 46.34 -12.78 59.40
C GLU A 318 47.55 -13.70 59.62
N LYS A 319 47.64 -14.82 58.89
CA LYS A 319 48.82 -15.70 58.93
C LYS A 319 50.10 -14.99 58.49
N MET A 320 50.02 -14.16 57.45
CA MET A 320 51.15 -13.40 56.96
C MET A 320 51.62 -12.37 57.98
N SER A 321 50.67 -11.67 58.63
CA SER A 321 50.97 -10.74 59.73
C SER A 321 51.72 -11.46 60.86
N LYS A 322 51.21 -12.62 61.29
CA LYS A 322 51.83 -13.41 62.36
C LYS A 322 53.23 -13.91 61.99
N LYS A 323 53.43 -14.44 60.78
CA LYS A 323 54.77 -14.85 60.32
C LYS A 323 55.75 -13.68 60.22
N THR A 324 55.26 -12.49 59.87
CA THR A 324 56.09 -11.27 59.81
C THR A 324 56.51 -10.84 61.21
N GLU A 325 55.60 -10.91 62.18
CA GLU A 325 55.89 -10.68 63.61
C GLU A 325 56.92 -11.69 64.15
N ASP A 326 56.71 -12.99 63.89
CA ASP A 326 57.65 -14.05 64.27
C ASP A 326 59.05 -13.82 63.66
N GLY A 327 59.11 -13.41 62.38
CA GLY A 327 60.35 -13.07 61.68
C GLY A 327 61.07 -11.87 62.28
N GLN A 328 60.33 -10.80 62.65
CA GLN A 328 60.90 -9.64 63.36
C GLN A 328 61.44 -10.02 64.73
N ASN A 329 60.72 -10.85 65.48
CA ASN A 329 61.15 -11.32 66.80
C ASN A 329 62.41 -12.17 66.72
N SER A 330 62.48 -13.11 65.76
CA SER A 330 63.66 -13.93 65.51
C SER A 330 64.87 -13.06 65.12
N LEU A 331 64.68 -12.09 64.22
CA LEU A 331 65.73 -11.15 63.83
C LEU A 331 66.26 -10.37 65.02
N ASN A 332 65.37 -9.85 65.87
CA ASN A 332 65.75 -9.09 67.06
C ASN A 332 66.52 -9.96 68.06
N SER A 333 66.11 -11.22 68.23
CA SER A 333 66.83 -12.20 69.05
C SER A 333 68.24 -12.47 68.50
N THR A 334 68.39 -12.74 67.20
CA THR A 334 69.70 -12.93 66.56
C THR A 334 70.59 -11.71 66.72
N LEU A 335 70.03 -10.50 66.54
CA LEU A 335 70.79 -9.25 66.71
C LEU A 335 71.27 -9.07 68.16
N SER A 336 70.46 -9.49 69.13
CA SER A 336 70.82 -9.48 70.55
C SER A 336 71.96 -10.46 70.84
N THR A 337 71.84 -11.71 70.40
CA THR A 337 72.90 -12.72 70.55
C THR A 337 74.21 -12.26 69.91
N PHE A 338 74.14 -11.74 68.68
CA PHE A 338 75.31 -11.21 67.99
C PHE A 338 75.98 -10.06 68.76
N ARG A 339 75.20 -9.12 69.33
CA ARG A 339 75.75 -8.06 70.18
C ARG A 339 76.46 -8.61 71.41
N THR A 340 75.89 -9.62 72.06
CA THR A 340 76.49 -10.27 73.24
C THR A 340 77.81 -10.96 72.86
N GLU A 341 77.80 -11.81 71.83
CA GLU A 341 78.99 -12.52 71.36
C GLU A 341 80.10 -11.56 70.94
N LEU A 342 79.75 -10.48 70.23
CA LEU A 342 80.72 -9.46 69.83
C LEU A 342 81.28 -8.70 71.05
N GLY A 343 80.46 -8.47 72.07
CA GLY A 343 80.89 -7.93 73.36
C GLY A 343 81.89 -8.83 74.08
N ASP A 344 81.63 -10.14 74.13
CA ASP A 344 82.52 -11.14 74.74
C ASP A 344 83.86 -11.21 74.00
N ILE A 345 83.82 -11.26 72.66
CA ILE A 345 85.04 -11.26 71.82
C ILE A 345 85.88 -9.99 72.07
N MET A 346 85.25 -8.83 72.16
CA MET A 346 85.97 -7.57 72.44
C MET A 346 86.61 -7.57 73.83
N MET A 347 85.94 -8.19 74.82
CA MET A 347 86.48 -8.33 76.16
C MET A 347 87.69 -9.28 76.18
N ASP A 348 87.65 -10.38 75.44
CA ASP A 348 88.76 -11.31 75.28
C ASP A 348 89.96 -10.68 74.57
N ILE A 349 89.73 -9.91 73.49
CA ILE A 349 90.76 -9.14 72.81
C ILE A 349 91.43 -8.14 73.76
N SER A 350 90.65 -7.44 74.59
CA SER A 350 91.15 -6.50 75.59
C SER A 350 92.03 -7.19 76.64
N ARG A 351 91.60 -8.38 77.10
CA ARG A 351 92.39 -9.20 78.04
C ARG A 351 93.71 -9.66 77.42
N MET A 352 93.66 -10.23 76.22
CA MET A 352 94.85 -10.69 75.50
C MET A 352 95.85 -9.54 75.27
N THR A 353 95.35 -8.34 74.95
CA THR A 353 96.19 -7.15 74.78
C THR A 353 96.92 -6.76 76.08
N LYS A 354 96.24 -6.86 77.23
CA LYS A 354 96.88 -6.64 78.54
C LYS A 354 97.94 -7.68 78.86
N ASP A 355 97.69 -8.95 78.53
CA ASP A 355 98.64 -10.04 78.80
C ASP A 355 99.91 -9.91 77.94
N ILE A 356 99.76 -9.56 76.65
CA ILE A 356 100.89 -9.20 75.77
C ILE A 356 101.69 -8.03 76.36
N GLY A 357 101.00 -7.00 76.86
CA GLY A 357 101.65 -5.85 77.52
C GLY A 357 102.46 -6.26 78.77
N ARG A 358 101.95 -7.19 79.58
CA ARG A 358 102.68 -7.76 80.73
C ARG A 358 103.89 -8.57 80.26
N GLN A 359 103.72 -9.45 79.28
CA GLN A 359 104.80 -10.29 78.75
C GLN A 359 105.94 -9.44 78.16
N ALA A 360 105.62 -8.37 77.44
CA ALA A 360 106.60 -7.42 76.93
C ALA A 360 107.38 -6.72 78.06
N LYS A 361 106.72 -6.38 79.17
CA LYS A 361 107.38 -5.80 80.35
C LYS A 361 108.33 -6.79 81.02
N THR A 362 107.89 -8.03 81.23
CA THR A 362 108.74 -9.09 81.79
C THR A 362 109.97 -9.33 80.93
N SER A 363 109.81 -9.41 79.60
CA SER A 363 110.93 -9.60 78.67
C SER A 363 111.91 -8.42 78.70
N LYS A 364 111.42 -7.19 78.86
CA LYS A 364 112.26 -5.99 79.05
C LYS A 364 113.08 -6.07 80.35
N ASP A 365 112.46 -6.50 81.45
CA ASP A 365 113.10 -6.61 82.76
C ASP A 365 114.17 -7.73 82.77
N GLU A 366 113.89 -8.88 82.13
CA GLU A 366 114.87 -9.96 81.95
C GLU A 366 116.07 -9.50 81.11
N MET A 367 115.83 -8.76 80.02
CA MET A 367 116.90 -8.17 79.19
C MET A 367 117.76 -7.17 79.97
N ALA A 368 117.18 -6.39 80.87
CA ALA A 368 117.93 -5.49 81.74
C ALA A 368 118.85 -6.26 82.69
N LYS A 369 118.37 -7.38 83.26
CA LYS A 369 119.14 -8.27 84.12
C LYS A 369 120.32 -8.92 83.40
N ILE A 370 120.10 -9.44 82.19
CA ILE A 370 121.15 -10.03 81.35
C ILE A 370 122.23 -8.99 81.03
N ARG A 371 121.83 -7.76 80.73
CA ARG A 371 122.77 -6.65 80.48
C ARG A 371 123.65 -6.38 81.71
N GLU A 372 123.08 -6.41 82.90
CA GLU A 372 123.81 -6.20 84.16
C GLU A 372 124.81 -7.34 84.43
N GLU A 373 124.37 -8.61 84.28
CA GLU A 373 125.27 -9.78 84.40
C GLU A 373 126.43 -9.77 83.39
N ILE A 374 126.20 -9.31 82.15
CA ILE A 374 127.26 -9.18 81.14
C ILE A 374 128.28 -8.13 81.56
N CYS A 375 127.85 -6.98 82.09
CA CYS A 375 128.74 -5.94 82.59
C CYS A 375 129.63 -6.47 83.73
N ASP A 376 129.06 -7.18 84.71
CA ASP A 376 129.82 -7.73 85.84
C ASP A 376 130.87 -8.75 85.40
N ARG A 377 130.51 -9.63 84.44
CA ARG A 377 131.46 -10.61 83.89
C ARG A 377 132.61 -9.95 83.14
N LEU A 378 132.36 -8.87 82.39
CA LEU A 378 133.40 -8.12 81.69
C LEU A 378 134.38 -7.47 82.67
N VAL A 379 133.90 -6.92 83.77
CA VAL A 379 134.75 -6.36 84.84
C VAL A 379 135.63 -7.44 85.48
N SER A 380 135.06 -8.63 85.78
CA SER A 380 135.80 -9.76 86.35
C SER A 380 136.91 -10.29 85.42
N ILE A 381 136.65 -10.36 84.11
CA ILE A 381 137.64 -10.76 83.10
C ILE A 381 138.78 -9.75 83.01
N ALA A 382 138.47 -8.45 83.01
CA ALA A 382 139.48 -7.40 82.98
C ALA A 382 140.41 -7.49 84.20
N SER A 383 139.86 -7.75 85.39
CA SER A 383 140.64 -7.94 86.62
C SER A 383 141.54 -9.18 86.57
N SER A 384 141.02 -10.32 86.07
CA SER A 384 141.81 -11.55 85.92
C SER A 384 142.99 -11.39 84.95
N ASN A 385 142.81 -10.64 83.85
CA ASN A 385 143.89 -10.40 82.89
C ASN A 385 145.01 -9.53 83.47
N ILE A 386 144.69 -8.60 84.38
CA ILE A 386 145.71 -7.82 85.10
C ILE A 386 146.55 -8.73 86.00
N MET A 387 145.91 -9.65 86.75
CA MET A 387 146.63 -10.62 87.59
C MET A 387 147.51 -11.58 86.79
N LEU A 388 147.03 -12.09 85.65
CA LEU A 388 147.80 -13.00 84.79
C LEU A 388 149.09 -12.37 84.28
N LYS A 389 149.05 -11.08 83.93
CA LYS A 389 150.25 -10.35 83.49
C LYS A 389 151.31 -10.24 84.60
N ASP A 390 150.87 -9.95 85.82
CA ASP A 390 151.75 -9.78 86.98
C ASP A 390 152.45 -11.09 87.40
N VAL A 391 151.76 -12.22 87.24
CA VAL A 391 152.33 -13.56 87.50
C VAL A 391 153.36 -13.96 86.42
N ILE A 392 153.12 -13.62 85.16
CA ILE A 392 154.01 -13.98 84.04
C ILE A 392 155.36 -13.24 84.13
N ASP A 393 155.38 -11.99 84.58
CA ASP A 393 156.62 -11.20 84.70
C ASP A 393 157.55 -11.69 85.82
N GLN A 394 157.08 -12.54 86.74
CA GLN A 394 157.84 -13.02 87.90
C GLN A 394 158.55 -14.39 87.71
N ILE A 395 158.41 -15.06 86.56
CA ILE A 395 158.97 -16.42 86.39
C ILE A 395 160.27 -16.39 85.57
N PRO A 396 161.44 -16.70 86.18
CA PRO A 396 162.69 -16.84 85.45
C PRO A 396 162.67 -18.06 84.51
N LEU A 397 163.07 -17.83 83.25
CA LEU A 397 163.04 -18.75 82.10
C LEU A 397 163.66 -20.14 82.33
N ASN A 398 164.54 -20.30 83.32
CA ASN A 398 165.22 -21.57 83.59
C ASN A 398 164.33 -22.61 84.29
N LYS A 399 163.29 -22.22 85.03
CA LYS A 399 162.33 -23.15 85.66
C LYS A 399 161.23 -23.62 84.71
N ILE A 400 160.94 -22.86 83.65
CA ILE A 400 159.91 -23.21 82.66
C ILE A 400 160.32 -24.47 81.89
N ASN A 401 161.59 -24.62 81.55
CA ASN A 401 162.09 -25.80 80.83
C ASN A 401 162.01 -27.10 81.66
N GLU A 402 162.23 -27.03 82.97
CA GLU A 402 162.16 -28.21 83.85
C GLU A 402 160.71 -28.70 84.05
N TYR A 403 159.75 -27.77 84.10
CA TYR A 403 158.32 -28.12 84.22
C TYR A 403 157.73 -28.67 82.92
N ILE A 404 158.13 -28.14 81.77
CA ILE A 404 157.69 -28.65 80.46
C ILE A 404 158.15 -30.10 80.26
N ASP A 405 159.38 -30.43 80.63
CA ASP A 405 159.93 -31.78 80.41
C ASP A 405 159.26 -32.84 81.30
N VAL A 406 158.94 -32.48 82.56
CA VAL A 406 158.18 -33.35 83.48
C VAL A 406 156.73 -33.53 83.03
N SER A 407 156.06 -32.45 82.61
CA SER A 407 154.67 -32.53 82.14
C SER A 407 154.54 -33.32 80.82
N LEU A 408 155.50 -33.21 79.90
CA LEU A 408 155.50 -34.01 78.67
C LEU A 408 155.69 -35.51 78.96
N LYS A 409 156.57 -35.87 79.90
CA LYS A 409 156.75 -37.28 80.30
C LYS A 409 155.50 -37.88 80.92
N ASN A 410 154.80 -37.12 81.76
CA ASN A 410 153.55 -37.56 82.39
C ASN A 410 152.37 -37.61 81.38
N ALA A 411 152.33 -36.70 80.42
CA ALA A 411 151.34 -36.75 79.34
C ALA A 411 151.56 -37.98 78.43
N MET A 412 152.80 -38.34 78.12
CA MET A 412 153.09 -39.51 77.27
C MET A 412 152.72 -40.85 77.94
N GLN A 413 152.91 -41.00 79.26
CA GLN A 413 152.51 -42.24 79.97
C GLN A 413 150.98 -42.37 80.19
N SER A 414 150.28 -41.25 80.39
CA SER A 414 148.81 -41.29 80.56
C SER A 414 148.06 -41.59 79.25
N THR A 415 148.68 -41.30 78.09
CA THR A 415 148.06 -41.54 76.79
C THR A 415 148.11 -43.03 76.40
N ASP A 416 149.18 -43.74 76.74
CA ASP A 416 149.35 -45.17 76.39
C ASP A 416 148.52 -46.11 77.30
N SER A 417 148.28 -45.70 78.54
CA SER A 417 147.45 -46.47 79.50
C SER A 417 145.94 -46.29 79.27
N ARG A 418 145.47 -45.12 78.82
CA ARG A 418 144.05 -44.94 78.46
C ARG A 418 143.66 -45.68 77.17
N ASN A 419 144.56 -45.77 76.20
CA ASN A 419 144.23 -46.38 74.90
C ASN A 419 143.98 -47.91 74.98
N LYS A 420 144.46 -48.60 76.02
CA LYS A 420 144.18 -50.04 76.24
C LYS A 420 142.98 -50.35 77.13
N SER A 421 142.49 -49.37 77.91
CA SER A 421 141.37 -49.55 78.84
C SER A 421 140.00 -49.30 78.18
N THR A 422 139.88 -48.34 77.26
CA THR A 422 138.62 -48.10 76.55
C THR A 422 138.35 -49.11 75.45
N GLN A 423 139.37 -49.81 74.93
CA GLN A 423 139.19 -50.86 73.93
C GLN A 423 138.86 -52.25 74.52
N SER A 424 139.03 -52.47 75.83
CA SER A 424 138.78 -53.77 76.49
C SER A 424 137.61 -53.78 77.47
N ILE A 425 137.08 -52.63 77.91
CA ILE A 425 135.83 -52.56 78.71
C ILE A 425 134.62 -52.14 77.84
N ALA A 426 134.86 -51.52 76.67
CA ALA A 426 133.82 -51.27 75.67
C ALA A 426 133.88 -52.25 74.47
N LEU A 427 134.33 -53.48 74.69
CA LEU A 427 133.91 -54.64 73.88
C LEU A 427 133.17 -55.63 74.77
N GLY A 428 132.11 -55.26 75.48
CA GLY A 428 131.25 -54.07 75.38
C GLY A 428 130.18 -54.13 76.47
N HIS A 429 130.64 -54.51 77.66
CA HIS A 429 130.10 -55.69 78.32
C HIS A 429 128.60 -55.56 78.68
N GLU A 430 127.71 -56.47 78.25
CA GLU A 430 127.91 -57.55 77.31
C GLU A 430 126.54 -58.03 76.78
N LYS A 431 126.06 -57.56 75.63
CA LYS A 431 126.36 -56.28 74.97
C LYS A 431 124.97 -55.77 74.56
N ALA A 432 124.47 -54.72 75.19
CA ALA A 432 123.10 -54.20 75.03
C ALA A 432 121.97 -54.92 75.80
N GLY A 433 121.24 -54.10 76.58
CA GLY A 433 119.77 -54.07 76.52
C GLY A 433 118.99 -54.98 77.46
N LYS A 434 119.05 -54.73 78.77
CA LYS A 434 117.94 -54.90 79.72
C LYS A 434 118.08 -53.92 80.88
#